data_AF-A0A1G9WN09-F1
#
_entry.id   AF-A0A1G9WN09-F1
#
_cell.length_a   1.000
_cell.length_b   1.000
_cell.length_c   1.000
_cell.angle_alpha   90.00
_cell.angle_beta   90.00
_cell.angle_gamma   90.00
#
_symmetry.space_group_name_H-M   'P 1'
#
loop_
_entity.id
_entity.type
_entity.pdbx_description
1 polymer ?
#
loop_
_entity_poly.entity_id
_entity_poly.type
_entity_poly.pdbx_seq_one_letter_code
_entity_poly.pdbx_strand_id
1 'polypeptide(L)'
;MEKYGLIGMLLVFLLTGCSVSIDNASSKSEEFASTAEELSSTLNDVRDEMESLKDKTNLSSKDQALIVEQTDAAIRVIDKFKEEEAPFIANIAKKVVIKELNKKTTLLESIKEKAEKGTANEEDVNKIIETLSDDFEINLFEK
;
A
#
# COMPACT_ATOMS: atom_id res chain seq x y z
N MET A 1 -28.98 -13.81 19.96
CA MET A 1 -27.85 -13.69 20.91
C MET A 1 -26.76 -14.64 20.47
N GLU A 2 -25.67 -14.04 20.03
CA GLU A 2 -24.28 -14.49 20.20
C GLU A 2 -23.90 -15.91 19.78
N LYS A 3 -23.37 -16.02 18.56
CA LYS A 3 -22.37 -17.03 18.19
C LYS A 3 -21.27 -16.37 17.34
N TYR A 4 -20.53 -15.45 17.93
CA TYR A 4 -19.26 -14.97 17.41
C TYR A 4 -18.27 -14.95 18.57
N GLY A 5 -17.25 -15.80 18.51
CA GLY A 5 -16.26 -15.86 19.58
C GLY A 5 -15.35 -17.07 19.49
N LEU A 6 -14.76 -17.33 18.31
CA LEU A 6 -13.71 -18.35 18.17
C LEU A 6 -12.86 -18.20 16.90
N ILE A 7 -12.69 -16.97 16.38
CA ILE A 7 -11.81 -16.69 15.22
C ILE A 7 -10.66 -15.71 15.59
N GLY A 8 -10.64 -15.20 16.82
CA GLY A 8 -9.67 -14.17 17.26
C GLY A 8 -8.31 -14.66 17.78
N MET A 9 -7.95 -15.95 17.65
CA MET A 9 -6.77 -16.52 18.35
C MET A 9 -5.80 -17.29 17.46
N LEU A 10 -5.69 -16.93 16.18
CA LEU A 10 -4.67 -17.50 15.27
C LEU A 10 -3.70 -16.47 14.72
N LEU A 11 -3.95 -15.16 14.89
CA LEU A 11 -3.05 -14.09 14.44
C LEU A 11 -2.01 -13.64 15.48
N VAL A 12 -2.12 -14.07 16.74
CA VAL A 12 -1.12 -13.71 17.77
C VAL A 12 0.17 -14.53 17.62
N PHE A 13 0.10 -15.77 17.11
CA PHE A 13 1.27 -16.65 17.01
C PHE A 13 2.24 -16.32 15.87
N LEU A 14 1.83 -15.53 14.87
CA LEU A 14 2.77 -15.01 13.85
C LEU A 14 3.52 -13.76 14.30
N LEU A 15 3.04 -13.07 15.35
CA LEU A 15 3.70 -11.87 15.89
C LEU A 15 4.48 -12.14 17.19
N THR A 16 4.28 -13.27 17.87
CA THR A 16 4.94 -13.56 19.16
C THR A 16 5.85 -14.78 19.16
N GLY A 17 6.21 -15.33 18.00
CA GLY A 17 6.53 -16.77 17.92
C GLY A 17 7.82 -17.22 17.22
N CYS A 18 8.76 -16.35 16.88
CA CYS A 18 10.14 -16.76 16.59
C CYS A 18 11.10 -15.93 17.42
N SER A 19 11.29 -16.38 18.67
CA SER A 19 12.50 -16.18 19.46
C SER A 19 13.70 -16.84 18.75
N VAL A 20 14.01 -16.41 17.53
CA VAL A 20 15.40 -16.43 17.08
C VAL A 20 15.96 -15.16 17.68
N SER A 21 16.94 -15.29 18.57
CA SER A 21 17.67 -14.16 19.12
C SER A 21 18.13 -13.26 17.97
N ILE A 22 17.37 -12.21 17.69
CA ILE A 22 17.81 -11.05 16.93
C ILE A 22 18.61 -10.23 17.95
N ASP A 23 19.75 -10.77 18.39
CA ASP A 23 20.85 -9.97 18.95
C ASP A 23 21.62 -9.26 17.81
N ASN A 24 21.00 -9.19 16.62
CA ASN A 24 21.56 -8.68 15.39
C ASN A 24 20.43 -8.09 14.55
N ALA A 25 19.61 -7.19 15.13
CA ALA A 25 18.79 -6.27 14.36
C ALA A 25 19.79 -5.37 13.61
N SER A 26 20.31 -5.89 12.49
CA SER A 26 21.19 -5.14 11.62
C SER A 26 20.41 -3.91 11.17
N SER A 27 21.06 -2.76 11.03
CA SER A 27 20.44 -1.52 10.51
C SER A 27 19.49 -1.76 9.33
N LYS A 28 19.83 -2.70 8.44
CA LYS A 28 19.00 -3.12 7.29
C LYS A 28 17.59 -3.60 7.64
N SER A 29 17.41 -4.28 8.79
CA SER A 29 16.10 -4.75 9.23
C SER A 29 15.24 -3.62 9.76
N GLU A 30 15.85 -2.63 10.42
CA GLU A 30 15.17 -1.43 10.91
C GLU A 30 14.81 -0.49 9.75
N GLU A 31 15.74 -0.31 8.80
CA GLU A 31 15.53 0.46 7.56
C GLU A 31 14.41 -0.16 6.72
N PHE A 32 14.44 -1.49 6.51
CA PHE A 32 13.38 -2.18 5.78
C PHE A 32 12.01 -2.06 6.46
N ALA A 33 11.95 -2.20 7.79
CA ALA A 33 10.71 -2.03 8.55
C ALA A 33 10.19 -0.59 8.45
N SER A 34 11.06 0.41 8.61
CA SER A 34 10.70 1.82 8.47
C SER A 34 10.17 2.14 7.08
N THR A 35 10.79 1.63 6.01
CA THR A 35 10.31 1.82 4.64
C THR A 35 8.97 1.12 4.40
N ALA A 36 8.71 -0.03 5.03
CA ALA A 36 7.42 -0.71 4.96
C ALA A 36 6.31 0.07 5.69
N GLU A 37 6.62 0.65 6.86
CA GLU A 37 5.70 1.52 7.60
C GLU A 37 5.38 2.80 6.82
N GLU A 38 6.40 3.45 6.24
CA GLU A 38 6.24 4.63 5.39
C GLU A 38 5.36 4.32 4.17
N LEU A 39 5.56 3.15 3.53
CA LEU A 39 4.72 2.67 2.44
C LEU A 39 3.27 2.56 2.89
N SER A 40 3.01 1.84 3.99
CA SER A 40 1.64 1.66 4.48
C SER A 40 0.99 2.99 4.87
N SER A 41 1.71 3.88 5.55
CA SER A 41 1.18 5.19 5.97
C SER A 41 0.82 6.04 4.76
N THR A 42 1.75 6.19 3.82
CA THR A 42 1.56 7.03 2.64
C THR A 42 0.42 6.52 1.76
N LEU A 43 0.30 5.20 1.55
CA LEU A 43 -0.80 4.66 0.75
C LEU A 43 -2.16 4.88 1.44
N ASN A 44 -2.22 4.79 2.78
CA ASN A 44 -3.42 5.12 3.55
C ASN A 44 -3.76 6.62 3.46
N ASP A 45 -2.77 7.50 3.61
CA ASP A 45 -2.96 8.95 3.50
C ASP A 45 -3.48 9.33 2.11
N VAL A 46 -2.89 8.75 1.05
CA VAL A 46 -3.34 8.95 -0.33
C VAL A 46 -4.78 8.47 -0.51
N ARG A 47 -5.13 7.29 0.01
CA ARG A 47 -6.51 6.78 -0.03
C ARG A 47 -7.47 7.74 0.66
N ASP A 48 -7.12 8.21 1.85
CA ASP A 48 -7.99 9.08 2.65
C ASP A 48 -8.19 10.45 1.96
N GLU A 49 -7.14 10.97 1.31
CA GLU A 49 -7.26 12.15 0.45
C GLU A 49 -8.16 11.90 -0.77
N MET A 50 -8.10 10.72 -1.40
CA MET A 50 -8.99 10.38 -2.52
C MET A 50 -10.45 10.19 -2.08
N GLU A 51 -10.70 9.65 -0.89
CA GLU A 51 -12.05 9.57 -0.31
C GLU A 51 -12.68 10.97 -0.18
N SER A 52 -11.89 12.03 0.06
CA SER A 52 -12.39 13.41 0.07
C SER A 52 -12.90 13.92 -1.30
N LEU A 53 -12.53 13.24 -2.38
CA LEU A 53 -12.90 13.56 -3.76
C LEU A 53 -14.04 12.68 -4.31
N LYS A 54 -14.34 11.56 -3.65
CA LYS A 54 -15.21 10.50 -4.13
C LYS A 54 -16.62 10.95 -4.52
N ASP A 55 -17.23 11.84 -3.73
CA ASP A 55 -18.60 12.29 -3.98
C ASP A 55 -18.67 13.53 -4.91
N LYS A 56 -17.53 13.97 -5.47
CA LYS A 56 -17.49 15.14 -6.36
C LYS A 56 -17.86 14.72 -7.78
N THR A 57 -19.06 15.11 -8.21
CA THR A 57 -19.55 14.89 -9.59
C THR A 57 -18.65 15.55 -10.65
N ASN A 58 -17.96 16.64 -10.31
CA ASN A 58 -17.01 17.30 -11.19
C ASN A 58 -15.73 17.63 -10.42
N LEU A 59 -14.59 17.23 -10.97
CA LEU A 59 -13.27 17.52 -10.40
C LEU A 59 -12.73 18.84 -10.94
N SER A 60 -12.43 19.78 -10.05
CA SER A 60 -11.79 21.05 -10.39
C SER A 60 -10.32 20.86 -10.75
N SER A 61 -9.69 21.86 -11.39
CA SER A 61 -8.24 21.82 -11.64
C SER A 61 -7.40 21.64 -10.37
N LYS A 62 -7.91 22.09 -9.20
CA LYS A 62 -7.26 21.85 -7.91
C LYS A 62 -7.36 20.37 -7.51
N ASP A 63 -8.49 19.74 -7.74
CA ASP A 63 -8.68 18.31 -7.46
C ASP A 63 -7.80 17.46 -8.39
N GLN A 64 -7.71 17.83 -9.67
CA GLN A 64 -6.79 17.19 -10.63
C GLN A 64 -5.33 17.29 -10.16
N ALA A 65 -4.90 18.48 -9.71
CA ALA A 65 -3.55 18.66 -9.18
C ALA A 65 -3.30 17.83 -7.91
N LEU A 66 -4.30 17.73 -7.01
CA LEU A 66 -4.22 16.87 -5.83
C LEU A 66 -4.06 15.40 -6.22
N ILE A 67 -4.81 14.90 -7.21
CA ILE A 67 -4.66 13.53 -7.71
C ILE A 67 -3.22 13.29 -8.20
N VAL A 68 -2.65 14.22 -8.97
CA VAL A 68 -1.26 14.11 -9.44
C VAL A 68 -0.28 14.05 -8.27
N GLU A 69 -0.39 14.97 -7.31
CA GLU A 69 0.48 15.03 -6.14
C GLU A 69 0.45 13.75 -5.31
N GLN A 70 -0.76 13.25 -5.04
CA GLN A 70 -0.97 12.07 -4.19
C GLN A 70 -0.56 10.78 -4.90
N THR A 71 -0.86 10.64 -6.20
CA THR A 71 -0.37 9.50 -6.99
C THR A 71 1.16 9.49 -7.08
N ASP A 72 1.80 10.64 -7.22
CA ASP A 72 3.27 10.76 -7.17
C ASP A 72 3.85 10.38 -5.80
N ALA A 73 3.19 10.75 -4.70
CA ALA A 73 3.60 10.33 -3.37
C ALA A 73 3.55 8.79 -3.24
N ALA A 74 2.45 8.18 -3.66
CA ALA A 74 2.29 6.71 -3.65
C ALA A 74 3.34 6.01 -4.51
N ILE A 75 3.57 6.46 -5.75
CA ILE A 75 4.54 5.83 -6.65
C ILE A 75 5.96 5.91 -6.08
N ARG A 76 6.36 7.08 -5.55
CA ARG A 76 7.69 7.26 -4.95
C ARG A 76 7.95 6.32 -3.78
N VAL A 77 6.98 6.19 -2.86
CA VAL A 77 7.17 5.31 -1.69
C VAL A 77 7.17 3.83 -2.09
N ILE A 78 6.39 3.47 -3.12
CA ILE A 78 6.40 2.13 -3.71
C ILE A 78 7.78 1.81 -4.28
N ASP A 79 8.38 2.72 -5.04
CA ASP A 79 9.68 2.52 -5.65
C ASP A 79 10.80 2.47 -4.59
N LYS A 80 10.73 3.33 -3.57
CA LYS A 80 11.62 3.26 -2.40
C LYS A 80 11.57 1.88 -1.74
N PHE A 81 10.36 1.35 -1.50
CA PHE A 81 10.19 0.00 -0.95
C PHE A 81 10.75 -1.08 -1.88
N LYS A 82 10.56 -0.98 -3.20
CA LYS A 82 11.12 -1.94 -4.18
C LYS A 82 12.65 -1.98 -4.15
N GLU A 83 13.29 -0.85 -3.93
CA GLU A 83 14.76 -0.71 -3.90
C GLU A 83 15.38 -1.13 -2.56
N GLU A 84 14.65 -1.00 -1.45
CA GLU A 84 15.15 -1.25 -0.10
C GLU A 84 15.70 -2.67 0.13
N GLU A 85 16.83 -2.82 0.84
CA GLU A 85 17.39 -4.16 1.06
C GLU A 85 16.61 -4.91 2.15
N ALA A 86 15.89 -5.97 1.76
CA ALA A 86 15.18 -6.81 2.71
C ALA A 86 16.10 -7.88 3.34
N PRO A 87 15.93 -8.19 4.64
CA PRO A 87 16.49 -9.40 5.23
C PRO A 87 16.09 -10.66 4.44
N PHE A 88 16.94 -11.70 4.46
CA PHE A 88 16.75 -12.90 3.63
C PHE A 88 15.34 -13.51 3.71
N ILE A 89 14.78 -13.61 4.92
CA ILE A 89 13.44 -14.14 5.17
C ILE A 89 12.35 -13.24 4.56
N ALA A 90 12.51 -11.91 4.67
CA ALA A 90 11.57 -10.94 4.13
C ALA A 90 11.63 -10.81 2.60
N ASN A 91 12.74 -11.21 1.97
CA ASN A 91 12.93 -11.07 0.53
C ASN A 91 11.93 -11.92 -0.29
N ILE A 92 11.48 -13.07 0.22
CA ILE A 92 10.45 -13.89 -0.44
C ILE A 92 9.10 -13.16 -0.42
N ALA A 93 8.69 -12.67 0.75
CA ALA A 93 7.46 -11.89 0.90
C ALA A 93 7.51 -10.61 0.04
N LYS A 94 8.65 -9.91 0.06
CA LYS A 94 8.89 -8.71 -0.76
C LYS A 94 8.65 -8.98 -2.24
N LYS A 95 9.16 -10.09 -2.79
CA LYS A 95 8.96 -10.44 -4.21
C LYS A 95 7.48 -10.62 -4.59
N VAL A 96 6.66 -11.16 -3.69
CA VAL A 96 5.21 -11.28 -3.91
C VAL A 96 4.57 -9.89 -3.88
N VAL A 97 4.89 -9.08 -2.87
CA VAL A 97 4.38 -7.72 -2.71
C VAL A 97 4.76 -6.82 -3.89
N ILE A 98 5.99 -6.89 -4.39
CA ILE A 98 6.45 -6.11 -5.55
C ILE A 98 5.59 -6.36 -6.79
N LYS A 99 5.13 -7.59 -7.02
CA LYS A 99 4.27 -7.90 -8.18
C LYS A 99 2.94 -7.17 -8.09
N GLU A 100 2.32 -7.15 -6.93
CA GLU A 100 1.08 -6.41 -6.71
C GLU A 100 1.33 -4.90 -6.77
N LEU A 101 2.40 -4.42 -6.12
CA LEU A 101 2.80 -3.01 -6.17
C LEU A 101 3.04 -2.52 -7.60
N ASN A 102 3.60 -3.35 -8.49
CA ASN A 102 3.76 -2.97 -9.90
C ASN A 102 2.42 -2.78 -10.60
N LYS A 103 1.42 -3.63 -10.33
CA LYS A 103 0.06 -3.44 -10.88
C LYS A 103 -0.55 -2.15 -10.37
N LYS A 104 -0.40 -1.87 -9.06
CA LYS A 104 -0.86 -0.62 -8.45
C LYS A 104 -0.17 0.59 -9.09
N THR A 105 1.17 0.57 -9.25
CA THR A 105 1.94 1.63 -9.93
C THR A 105 1.39 1.91 -11.33
N THR A 106 1.21 0.89 -12.17
CA THR A 106 0.71 1.08 -13.55
C THR A 106 -0.68 1.72 -13.58
N LEU A 107 -1.58 1.35 -12.66
CA LEU A 107 -2.90 1.97 -12.57
C LEU A 107 -2.80 3.44 -12.11
N LEU A 108 -1.98 3.71 -11.09
CA LEU A 108 -1.76 5.06 -10.57
C LEU A 108 -1.14 5.97 -11.64
N GLU A 109 -0.17 5.48 -12.42
CA GLU A 109 0.44 6.21 -13.55
C GLU A 109 -0.60 6.56 -14.62
N SER A 110 -1.46 5.61 -14.99
CA SER A 110 -2.51 5.85 -15.98
C SER A 110 -3.50 6.93 -15.52
N ILE A 111 -3.87 6.93 -14.24
CA ILE A 111 -4.78 7.93 -13.67
C ILE A 111 -4.08 9.28 -13.51
N LYS A 112 -2.82 9.28 -13.08
CA LYS A 112 -1.98 10.48 -13.03
C LYS A 112 -1.94 11.17 -14.39
N GLU A 113 -1.69 10.44 -15.48
CA GLU A 113 -1.68 11.03 -16.83
C GLU A 113 -3.02 11.67 -17.21
N LYS A 114 -4.15 11.06 -16.82
CA LYS A 114 -5.48 11.67 -17.02
C LYS A 114 -5.62 12.94 -16.21
N ALA A 115 -5.15 12.94 -14.97
CA ALA A 115 -5.21 14.09 -14.07
C ALA A 115 -4.35 15.26 -14.54
N GLU A 116 -3.15 15.00 -15.05
CA GLU A 116 -2.28 15.99 -15.70
C GLU A 116 -2.95 16.64 -16.92
N LYS A 117 -3.78 15.88 -17.65
CA LYS A 117 -4.59 16.36 -18.78
C LYS A 117 -5.90 17.02 -18.35
N GLY A 118 -6.22 17.03 -17.05
CA GLY A 118 -7.49 17.55 -16.51
C GLY A 118 -8.71 16.70 -16.89
N THR A 119 -8.51 15.41 -17.10
CA THR A 119 -9.53 14.46 -17.61
C THR A 119 -9.84 13.32 -16.65
N ALA A 120 -9.20 13.27 -15.48
CA ALA A 120 -9.58 12.29 -14.46
C ALA A 120 -11.01 12.58 -13.96
N ASN A 121 -11.74 11.53 -13.62
CA ASN A 121 -13.13 11.61 -13.19
C ASN A 121 -13.37 10.85 -11.87
N GLU A 122 -14.62 10.82 -11.42
CA GLU A 122 -15.05 10.09 -10.21
C GLU A 122 -14.69 8.59 -10.26
N GLU A 123 -14.80 7.95 -11.43
CA GLU A 123 -14.44 6.54 -11.61
C GLU A 123 -12.93 6.33 -11.39
N ASP A 124 -12.10 7.25 -11.85
CA ASP A 124 -10.65 7.21 -11.61
C ASP A 124 -10.33 7.38 -10.12
N VAL A 125 -11.00 8.30 -9.41
CA VAL A 125 -10.86 8.45 -7.95
C VAL A 125 -11.24 7.15 -7.24
N ASN A 126 -12.38 6.54 -7.57
CA ASN A 126 -12.82 5.26 -7.01
C ASN A 126 -11.81 4.14 -7.26
N LYS A 127 -11.22 4.08 -8.47
CA LYS A 127 -10.17 3.08 -8.77
C LYS A 127 -8.93 3.26 -7.92
N ILE A 128 -8.51 4.49 -7.62
CA ILE A 128 -7.39 4.72 -6.69
C ILE A 128 -7.77 4.18 -5.31
N ILE A 129 -8.96 4.55 -4.81
CA ILE A 129 -9.43 4.11 -3.48
C ILE A 129 -9.47 2.59 -3.40
N GLU A 130 -10.12 1.92 -4.35
CA GLU A 130 -10.20 0.45 -4.40
C GLU A 130 -8.80 -0.17 -4.45
N THR A 131 -7.96 0.30 -5.38
CA THR A 131 -6.60 -0.21 -5.56
C THR A 131 -5.76 -0.05 -4.30
N LEU A 132 -5.93 1.01 -3.53
CA LEU A 132 -5.18 1.24 -2.28
C LEU A 132 -5.84 0.63 -1.04
N SER A 133 -7.14 0.32 -1.11
CA SER A 133 -7.89 -0.35 -0.04
C SER A 133 -7.81 -1.86 -0.11
N ASP A 134 -7.46 -2.43 -1.26
CA ASP A 134 -7.17 -3.84 -1.39
C ASP A 134 -6.07 -4.21 -0.40
N ASP A 135 -6.50 -4.88 0.68
CA ASP A 135 -5.62 -5.57 1.61
C ASP A 135 -4.60 -6.33 0.77
N PHE A 136 -3.33 -6.25 1.14
CA PHE A 136 -2.38 -7.22 0.64
C PHE A 136 -2.81 -8.57 1.21
N GLU A 137 -3.73 -9.27 0.52
CA GLU A 137 -3.93 -10.70 0.65
C GLU A 137 -2.64 -11.34 0.14
N ILE A 138 -1.58 -11.23 0.94
CA ILE A 138 -0.43 -12.09 0.78
C ILE A 138 -0.91 -13.44 1.28
N ASN A 139 -1.50 -14.22 0.39
CA ASN A 139 -1.63 -15.66 0.55
C ASN A 139 -0.20 -16.24 0.56
N LEU A 140 0.52 -16.02 1.66
CA LEU A 140 1.89 -16.50 1.90
C LEU A 140 1.96 -18.01 2.06
N PHE A 141 0.81 -18.68 2.06
CA PHE A 141 0.65 -20.12 2.18
C PHE A 141 -0.50 -20.59 1.28
N GLU A 142 -0.39 -20.40 -0.04
CA GLU A 142 -1.07 -21.36 -0.91
C GLU A 142 -0.43 -22.74 -0.69
N LYS A 143 -1.30 -23.70 -0.42
CA LYS A 143 -1.01 -25.01 0.16
C LYS A 143 -0.46 -26.01 -0.85
#